data_AF-A0A7S7RPU4-F1
#
_entry.id   AF-A0A7S7RPU4-F1
#
_cell.length_a   1.000
_cell.length_b   1.000
_cell.length_c   1.000
_cell.angle_alpha   90.00
_cell.angle_beta   90.00
_cell.angle_gamma   90.00
#
_symmetry.space_group_name_H-M   'P 1'
#
loop_
_entity.id
_entity.type
_entity.pdbx_description
1 polymer ?
#
loop_
_entity_poly.entity_id
_entity_poly.type
_entity_poly.pdbx_seq_one_letter_code
_entity_poly.pdbx_strand_id
1 'polypeptide(L)'
;MSGVEKYKNIESELPKLPKVLLNTIQSDVLEIKSVDKECDKYINACAKIPNLKNAYFVVYSKYIQKSDHKYEQFIFLDSEGAEVCHVSGQQMELYGILSCTNLSYNEEYEASTCNKTAVK
;
A
#
# COMPACT_ATOMS: atom_id res chain seq x y z
N MET A 1 -11.39 -19.66 -5.63
CA MET A 1 -9.93 -19.72 -5.85
C MET A 1 -9.28 -19.41 -4.52
N SER A 2 -8.78 -20.42 -3.83
CA SER A 2 -8.07 -20.24 -2.56
C SER A 2 -6.66 -19.75 -2.90
N GLY A 3 -6.57 -18.46 -3.21
CA GLY A 3 -5.27 -17.80 -3.39
C GLY A 3 -4.55 -17.79 -2.06
N VAL A 4 -3.28 -18.17 -2.06
CA VAL A 4 -2.44 -18.04 -0.87
C VAL A 4 -2.43 -16.57 -0.46
N GLU A 5 -2.79 -16.30 0.79
CA GLU A 5 -2.79 -14.95 1.35
C GLU A 5 -1.38 -14.38 1.32
N LYS A 6 -1.24 -13.15 0.80
CA LYS A 6 0.03 -12.45 0.67
C LYS A 6 0.69 -12.16 2.02
N TYR A 7 -0.07 -11.61 2.97
CA TYR A 7 0.42 -11.16 4.26
C TYR A 7 -0.20 -11.99 5.39
N LYS A 8 0.63 -12.42 6.33
CA LYS A 8 0.19 -13.24 7.47
C LYS A 8 -0.40 -12.42 8.62
N ASN A 9 0.09 -11.20 8.82
CA ASN A 9 -0.24 -10.37 9.99
C ASN A 9 -1.08 -9.12 9.65
N ILE A 10 -1.50 -8.93 8.40
CA ILE A 10 -2.18 -7.69 7.98
C ILE A 10 -3.48 -7.43 8.75
N GLU A 11 -4.26 -8.47 9.10
CA GLU A 11 -5.47 -8.31 9.90
C GLU A 11 -5.19 -7.95 11.36
N SER A 12 -4.06 -8.40 11.91
CA SER A 12 -3.64 -8.02 13.27
C SER A 12 -3.05 -6.60 13.31
N GLU A 13 -2.26 -6.23 12.30
CA GLU A 13 -1.66 -4.89 12.22
C GLU A 13 -2.68 -3.82 11.83
N LEU A 14 -3.65 -4.16 10.98
CA LEU A 14 -4.66 -3.24 10.44
C LEU A 14 -6.09 -3.74 10.71
N PRO A 15 -6.53 -3.76 11.98
CA PRO A 15 -7.83 -4.31 12.36
C PRO A 15 -9.02 -3.53 11.79
N LYS A 16 -8.83 -2.24 11.45
CA LYS A 16 -9.87 -1.38 10.85
C LYS A 16 -9.83 -1.38 9.32
N LEU A 17 -8.96 -2.19 8.70
CA LEU A 17 -8.87 -2.26 7.26
C LEU A 17 -10.19 -2.76 6.65
N PRO A 18 -10.78 -2.04 5.70
CA PRO A 18 -11.96 -2.51 4.99
C PRO A 18 -11.72 -3.88 4.35
N LYS A 19 -12.64 -4.82 4.56
CA LYS A 19 -12.54 -6.19 4.00
C LYS A 19 -12.29 -6.22 2.50
N VAL A 20 -12.82 -5.25 1.76
CA VAL A 20 -12.59 -5.12 0.31
C VAL A 20 -11.11 -4.83 0.02
N LEU A 21 -10.49 -3.89 0.74
CA LEU A 21 -9.07 -3.58 0.58
C LEU A 21 -8.21 -4.76 1.04
N LEU A 22 -8.52 -5.35 2.19
CA LEU A 22 -7.86 -6.55 2.70
C LEU A 22 -7.82 -7.65 1.65
N ASN A 23 -8.99 -8.05 1.12
CA ASN A 23 -9.09 -9.11 0.12
C ASN A 23 -8.33 -8.77 -1.16
N THR A 24 -8.34 -7.50 -1.58
CA THR A 24 -7.67 -7.05 -2.81
C THR A 24 -6.14 -7.03 -2.65
N ILE A 25 -5.64 -6.64 -1.48
CA ILE A 25 -4.22 -6.70 -1.11
C ILE A 25 -3.77 -8.15 -0.99
N GLN A 26 -4.55 -8.99 -0.30
CA GLN A 26 -4.27 -10.42 -0.16
C GLN A 26 -4.29 -11.16 -1.50
N SER A 27 -5.12 -10.71 -2.45
CA SER A 27 -5.15 -11.20 -3.83
C SER A 27 -4.02 -10.67 -4.70
N ASP A 28 -3.09 -9.90 -4.13
CA ASP A 28 -1.92 -9.33 -4.78
C ASP A 28 -2.22 -8.38 -5.95
N VAL A 29 -3.42 -7.79 -5.96
CA VAL A 29 -3.86 -6.77 -6.93
C VAL A 29 -3.38 -5.40 -6.50
N LEU A 30 -3.54 -5.09 -5.21
CA LEU A 30 -3.07 -3.87 -4.58
C LEU A 30 -1.86 -4.14 -3.69
N GLU A 31 -1.07 -3.09 -3.48
CA GLU A 31 0.09 -3.08 -2.61
C GLU A 31 -0.11 -2.10 -1.47
N ILE A 32 0.39 -2.44 -0.29
CA ILE A 32 0.33 -1.57 0.88
C ILE A 32 1.74 -1.28 1.38
N LYS A 33 2.02 0.02 1.58
CA LYS A 33 3.30 0.48 2.13
C LYS A 33 3.11 1.50 3.25
N SER A 34 4.10 1.61 4.11
CA SER A 34 4.15 2.67 5.11
C SER A 34 4.58 3.97 4.44
N VAL A 35 4.14 5.09 5.00
CA VAL A 35 4.51 6.41 4.50
C VAL A 35 5.67 6.95 5.33
N ASP A 36 6.71 7.39 4.64
CA ASP A 36 7.82 8.12 5.26
C ASP A 36 7.37 9.53 5.63
N LYS A 37 7.17 9.75 6.93
CA LYS A 37 6.73 11.04 7.48
C LYS A 37 7.86 12.07 7.56
N GLU A 38 9.11 11.64 7.47
CA GLU A 38 10.29 12.49 7.53
C GLU A 38 10.69 13.03 6.14
N CYS A 39 10.13 12.46 5.07
CA CYS A 39 10.39 12.89 3.71
C CYS A 39 9.80 14.29 3.40
N ASP A 40 10.61 15.17 2.80
CA ASP A 40 10.18 16.50 2.35
C ASP A 40 8.97 16.47 1.41
N LYS A 41 8.85 15.43 0.56
CA LYS A 41 7.70 15.28 -0.33
C LYS A 41 6.40 15.08 0.45
N TYR A 42 6.45 14.29 1.53
CA TYR A 42 5.30 14.05 2.38
C TYR A 42 4.92 15.29 3.18
N ILE A 43 5.92 16.00 3.73
CA ILE A 43 5.70 17.25 4.46
C ILE A 43 5.03 18.29 3.54
N ASN A 44 5.52 18.44 2.32
CA ASN A 44 4.94 19.33 1.31
C ASN A 44 3.52 18.91 0.90
N ALA A 45 3.27 17.60 0.79
CA ALA A 45 1.92 17.11 0.50
C ALA A 45 0.96 17.35 1.67
N CYS A 46 1.41 17.17 2.92
CA CYS A 46 0.63 17.48 4.12
C CYS A 46 0.28 18.97 4.24
N ALA A 47 1.10 19.86 3.68
CA ALA A 47 0.78 21.29 3.62
C ALA A 47 -0.38 21.58 2.65
N LYS A 48 -0.50 20.82 1.56
CA LYS A 48 -1.59 20.95 0.57
C LYS A 48 -2.85 20.19 0.98
N ILE A 49 -2.67 19.04 1.62
CA ILE A 49 -3.72 18.10 2.00
C ILE A 49 -3.55 17.82 3.50
N PRO A 50 -4.17 18.61 4.38
CA PRO A 50 -3.97 18.50 5.82
C PRO A 50 -4.37 17.14 6.39
N ASN A 51 -5.31 16.43 5.74
CA ASN A 51 -5.74 15.09 6.14
C ASN A 51 -4.62 14.05 6.02
N LEU A 52 -3.64 14.25 5.12
CA LEU A 52 -2.51 13.35 4.97
C LEU A 52 -1.71 13.21 6.27
N LYS A 53 -1.71 14.20 7.16
CA LYS A 53 -0.95 14.16 8.43
C LYS A 53 -1.27 12.94 9.30
N ASN A 54 -2.52 12.46 9.22
CA ASN A 54 -2.98 11.31 9.98
C ASN A 54 -2.72 9.98 9.26
N ALA A 55 -2.25 10.01 8.02
CA ALA A 55 -1.91 8.81 7.29
C ALA A 55 -0.64 8.15 7.86
N TYR A 56 -0.63 6.82 7.82
CA TYR A 56 0.50 5.98 8.21
C TYR A 56 0.82 4.96 7.13
N PHE A 57 -0.21 4.44 6.46
CA PHE A 57 -0.06 3.53 5.32
C PHE A 57 -0.69 4.12 4.07
N VAL A 58 -0.27 3.59 2.93
CA VAL A 58 -0.82 3.91 1.61
C VAL A 58 -1.01 2.64 0.80
N VAL A 59 -2.18 2.54 0.17
CA VAL A 59 -2.56 1.46 -0.73
C VAL A 59 -2.56 1.99 -2.15
N TYR A 60 -1.90 1.28 -3.06
CA TYR A 60 -1.72 1.66 -4.46
C TYR A 60 -1.61 0.42 -5.35
N SER A 61 -1.77 0.56 -6.67
CA SER A 61 -1.63 -0.58 -7.57
C SER A 61 -0.19 -0.70 -8.05
N LYS A 62 0.47 -1.82 -7.74
CA LYS A 62 1.87 -2.06 -8.16
C LYS A 62 2.05 -2.30 -9.66
N TYR A 63 0.96 -2.58 -10.39
CA TYR A 63 0.99 -2.91 -11.82
C TYR A 63 0.85 -1.70 -12.75
N ILE A 64 0.44 -0.54 -12.24
CA ILE A 64 0.32 0.66 -13.08
C ILE A 64 1.72 1.24 -13.32
N GLN A 65 2.02 1.56 -14.58
CA GLN A 65 3.27 2.20 -14.95
C GLN A 65 3.34 3.64 -14.40
N LYS A 66 4.53 4.08 -13.98
CA LYS A 66 4.75 5.43 -13.43
C LYS A 66 4.15 6.57 -14.27
N SER A 67 4.13 6.44 -15.59
CA SER A 67 3.55 7.42 -16.51
C SER A 67 2.03 7.59 -16.38
N ASP A 68 1.34 6.54 -15.93
CA ASP A 68 -0.11 6.48 -15.76
C ASP A 68 -0.56 6.69 -14.31
N HIS A 69 0.38 6.80 -13.36
CA HIS A 69 0.09 7.05 -11.94
C HIS A 69 -0.67 8.34 -11.70
N LYS A 70 -0.55 9.31 -12.60
CA LYS A 70 -1.35 10.55 -12.56
C LYS A 70 -2.87 10.28 -12.62
N TYR A 71 -3.29 9.14 -13.13
CA TYR A 71 -4.70 8.72 -13.17
C TYR A 71 -5.07 7.75 -12.05
N GLU A 72 -4.10 7.32 -11.23
CA GLU A 72 -4.34 6.43 -10.10
C GLU A 72 -4.81 7.22 -8.87
N GLN A 73 -5.67 6.58 -8.08
CA GLN A 73 -6.04 7.03 -6.75
C GLN A 73 -5.27 6.20 -5.72
N PHE A 74 -4.58 6.89 -4.82
CA PHE A 74 -3.91 6.30 -3.68
C PHE A 74 -4.80 6.43 -2.45
N ILE A 75 -4.98 5.32 -1.73
CA ILE A 75 -5.81 5.28 -0.53
C ILE A 75 -4.87 5.35 0.67
N PHE A 76 -4.94 6.44 1.42
CA PHE A 76 -4.16 6.62 2.63
C PHE A 76 -4.95 6.14 3.84
N LEU A 77 -4.29 5.34 4.67
CA LEU A 77 -4.85 4.72 5.87
C LEU A 77 -4.13 5.22 7.11
N ASP A 78 -4.81 5.23 8.24
CA ASP A 78 -4.22 5.51 9.56
C ASP A 78 -3.41 4.31 10.08
N SER A 79 -2.88 4.41 11.29
CA SER A 79 -2.09 3.34 11.92
C SER A 79 -2.89 2.05 12.21
N GLU A 80 -4.22 2.11 12.24
CA GLU A 80 -5.09 0.96 12.50
C GLU A 80 -5.73 0.40 11.21
N GLY A 81 -5.46 1.02 10.05
CA GLY A 81 -5.99 0.63 8.74
C GLY A 81 -7.29 1.31 8.34
N ALA A 82 -7.78 2.30 9.10
CA ALA A 82 -8.96 3.06 8.71
C ALA A 82 -8.62 4.05 7.59
N GLU A 83 -9.54 4.23 6.64
CA GLU A 83 -9.36 5.16 5.54
C GLU A 83 -9.33 6.61 6.03
N VAL A 84 -8.25 7.33 5.71
CA VAL A 84 -8.05 8.73 6.08
C VAL A 84 -8.41 9.63 4.92
N CYS A 85 -7.82 9.40 3.76
CA CYS A 85 -8.08 10.20 2.56
C CYS A 85 -7.65 9.49 1.29
N HIS A 86 -8.19 9.96 0.17
CA HIS A 86 -7.88 9.48 -1.17
C HIS A 86 -7.16 10.60 -1.90
N VAL A 87 -6.03 10.29 -2.54
CA VAL A 87 -5.20 11.29 -3.21
C VAL A 87 -4.89 10.81 -4.61
N SER A 88 -5.14 11.66 -5.60
CA SER A 88 -4.77 11.38 -6.99
C SER A 88 -3.27 11.51 -7.21
N GLY A 89 -2.70 10.69 -8.09
CA GLY A 89 -1.33 10.91 -8.56
C GLY A 89 -1.11 12.23 -9.32
N GLN A 90 -2.18 12.90 -9.74
CA GLN A 90 -2.10 14.30 -10.21
C GLN A 90 -1.80 15.30 -9.08
N GLN A 91 -2.21 15.00 -7.85
CA GLN A 91 -2.05 15.88 -6.70
C GLN A 91 -0.72 15.67 -5.98
N MET A 92 -0.22 14.42 -6.00
CA MET A 92 0.98 14.02 -5.27
C MET A 92 1.73 12.88 -5.97
N GLU A 93 3.07 12.95 -5.96
CA GLU A 93 3.91 11.82 -6.34
C GLU A 93 4.02 10.81 -5.20
N LEU A 94 3.55 9.58 -5.41
CA LEU A 94 3.68 8.48 -4.45
C LEU A 94 5.13 8.00 -4.31
N TYR A 95 5.82 7.83 -5.44
CA TYR A 95 7.19 7.34 -5.43
C TYR A 95 8.16 8.39 -4.84
N GLY A 96 8.69 8.06 -3.66
CA GLY A 96 9.58 8.91 -2.88
C GLY A 96 9.11 9.13 -1.45
N ILE A 97 7.85 8.81 -1.13
CA ILE A 97 7.32 8.81 0.25
C ILE A 97 7.03 7.40 0.78
N LEU A 98 7.31 6.36 -0.01
CA LEU A 98 7.05 4.98 0.38
C LEU A 98 8.20 4.45 1.24
N SER A 99 7.87 3.91 2.40
CA SER A 99 8.79 3.22 3.31
C SER A 99 8.44 1.74 3.46
N CYS A 100 9.31 1.00 4.14
CA CYS A 100 9.10 -0.40 4.46
C CYS A 100 7.96 -0.57 5.47
N THR A 101 7.16 -1.62 5.29
CA THR A 101 6.09 -2.02 6.22
C THR A 101 6.59 -3.08 7.19
N ASN A 102 5.93 -3.19 8.34
CA ASN A 102 6.10 -4.30 9.29
C ASN A 102 5.24 -5.52 8.92
N LEU A 103 4.75 -5.58 7.67
CA LEU A 103 3.92 -6.68 7.20
C LEU A 103 4.81 -7.84 6.78
N SER A 104 4.54 -9.00 7.36
CA SER A 104 5.24 -10.25 7.06
C SER A 104 4.49 -11.01 5.98
N TYR A 105 5.22 -11.41 4.94
CA TYR A 105 4.65 -12.27 3.91
C TYR A 105 4.32 -13.65 4.47
N ASN A 106 3.37 -14.32 3.84
CA ASN A 106 3.10 -15.72 4.12
C ASN A 106 4.17 -16.60 3.45
N GLU A 107 4.69 -17.60 4.15
CA GLU A 107 5.75 -18.49 3.65
C GLU A 107 5.31 -19.20 2.36
N GLU A 108 4.03 -19.59 2.27
CA GLU A 108 3.46 -20.19 1.06
C GLU A 108 3.41 -19.20 -0.12
N TYR A 109 3.16 -17.91 0.16
CA TYR A 109 3.15 -16.86 -0.86
C TYR A 109 4.57 -16.59 -1.35
N GLU A 110 5.55 -16.50 -0.45
CA GLU A 110 6.96 -16.37 -0.78
C GLU A 110 7.46 -17.57 -1.61
N ALA A 111 7.09 -18.79 -1.23
CA ALA A 111 7.41 -20.00 -2.01
C ALA A 111 6.79 -19.97 -3.41
N SER A 112 5.56 -19.47 -3.55
CA SER A 112 4.87 -19.37 -4.85
C SER A 112 5.46 -18.31 -5.78
N THR A 113 6.05 -17.25 -5.23
CA THR A 113 6.70 -16.19 -5.99
C THR A 113 8.14 -16.55 -6.34
N CYS A 114 8.86 -17.24 -5.46
CA CYS A 114 10.22 -17.73 -5.69
C CYS A 114 10.27 -18.82 -6.78
N ASN A 115 9.28 -19.73 -6.82
CA ASN A 115 9.21 -20.78 -7.85
C ASN A 115 8.95 -20.27 -9.28
N LYS A 116 8.55 -19.00 -9.46
CA LYS A 116 8.40 -18.41 -10.80
C LYS A 116 9.72 -17.92 -11.40
N THR A 117 10.82 -17.87 -10.62
CA THR A 117 12.12 -17.39 -11.09
C THR A 117 13.03 -18.51 -11.62
N ALA A 118 12.63 -19.78 -11.47
CA ALA A 118 13.40 -20.96 -11.89
C ALA A 118 12.86 -21.60 -13.17
N VAL A 119 12.56 -20.81 -14.20
CA VAL A 119 12.46 -21.34 -15.57
C VAL A 119 13.17 -20.36 -16.50
N LYS A 120 14.46 -20.60 -16.70
CA LYS A 120 15.22 -20.06 -17.82
C LYS A 120 16.16 -21.13 -18.34
#